data_AF-W8FD12-F1
#
_entry.id   AF-W8FD12-F1
#
_cell.length_a   1.000
_cell.length_b   1.000
_cell.length_c   1.000
_cell.angle_alpha   90.00
_cell.angle_beta   90.00
_cell.angle_gamma   90.00
#
_symmetry.space_group_name_H-M   'P 1'
#
loop_
_entity.id
_entity.type
_entity.pdbx_description
1 polymer ?
#
loop_
_entity_poly.entity_id
_entity_poly.type
_entity_poly.pdbx_seq_one_letter_code
_entity_poly.pdbx_strand_id
1 'polypeptide(L)'
;MHLIRLLPLFLVLSSFAAIAQQTLPATLTWLVTRVAQSSAEPLPTLPLREAQRTLGTARQRFQQGLPPTARLYLTARVLNEAATPELVVIAVETWQGRQLRGWILRAGSSQQNTQLPVEFVEAAVHDWLLLHTDGREEGNYLGKYWNLEEKLAARPE
;
A
#
# COMPACT_ATOMS: atom_id res chain seq x y z
N MET A 1 -18.97 -52.27 -46.11
CA MET A 1 -19.07 -52.34 -44.63
C MET A 1 -17.88 -51.61 -44.04
N HIS A 2 -18.16 -50.54 -43.30
CA HIS A 2 -17.21 -49.67 -42.61
C HIS A 2 -16.52 -50.39 -41.45
N LEU A 3 -15.30 -49.96 -41.05
CA LEU A 3 -14.94 -49.54 -39.69
C LEU A 3 -13.48 -49.03 -39.69
N ILE A 4 -13.28 -47.71 -39.76
CA ILE A 4 -12.97 -46.78 -38.65
C ILE A 4 -11.52 -46.92 -38.12
N ARG A 5 -10.67 -45.96 -38.57
CA ARG A 5 -9.37 -45.62 -38.00
C ARG A 5 -9.56 -44.97 -36.63
N LEU A 6 -8.94 -45.52 -35.59
CA LEU A 6 -8.83 -44.86 -34.28
C LEU A 6 -7.63 -43.91 -34.28
N LEU A 7 -7.93 -42.62 -34.21
CA LEU A 7 -6.98 -41.51 -34.04
C LEU A 7 -6.81 -41.28 -32.52
N PRO A 8 -5.59 -41.21 -31.95
CA PRO A 8 -5.42 -40.85 -30.55
C PRO A 8 -5.57 -39.32 -30.41
N LEU A 9 -6.62 -38.92 -29.69
CA LEU A 9 -6.93 -37.54 -29.31
C LEU A 9 -5.95 -37.10 -28.21
N PHE A 10 -5.00 -36.23 -28.54
CA PHE A 10 -4.17 -35.52 -27.56
C PHE A 10 -5.05 -34.54 -26.76
N LEU A 11 -5.33 -34.87 -25.50
CA LEU A 11 -5.95 -33.98 -24.53
C LEU A 11 -4.88 -33.00 -24.00
N VAL A 12 -4.87 -31.79 -24.55
CA VAL A 12 -4.10 -30.66 -24.01
C VAL A 12 -4.80 -30.19 -22.74
N LEU A 13 -4.24 -30.52 -21.57
CA LEU A 13 -4.65 -29.91 -20.29
C LEU A 13 -4.19 -28.45 -20.29
N SER A 14 -5.06 -27.55 -20.73
CA SER A 14 -4.91 -26.11 -20.50
C SER A 14 -5.02 -25.86 -19.00
N SER A 15 -3.87 -25.69 -18.35
CA SER A 15 -3.81 -25.19 -16.98
C SER A 15 -4.30 -23.74 -16.99
N PHE A 16 -5.56 -23.52 -16.65
CA PHE A 16 -6.03 -22.20 -16.26
C PHE A 16 -5.32 -21.86 -14.94
N ALA A 17 -4.21 -21.13 -15.04
CA ALA A 17 -3.64 -20.46 -13.89
C ALA A 17 -4.73 -19.53 -13.35
N ALA A 18 -5.31 -19.89 -12.20
CA ALA A 18 -6.19 -19.00 -11.47
C ALA A 18 -5.36 -17.75 -11.13
N ILE A 19 -5.66 -16.64 -11.82
CA ILE A 19 -5.12 -15.33 -11.46
C ILE A 19 -5.81 -14.98 -10.15
N ALA A 20 -5.19 -15.33 -9.03
CA ALA A 20 -5.66 -14.94 -7.72
C ALA A 20 -5.62 -13.41 -7.63
N GLN A 21 -6.80 -12.78 -7.57
CA GLN A 21 -6.93 -11.38 -7.23
C GLN A 21 -6.38 -11.19 -5.81
N GLN A 22 -5.14 -10.73 -5.69
CA GLN A 22 -4.54 -10.44 -4.40
C GLN A 22 -5.25 -9.21 -3.82
N THR A 23 -6.07 -9.45 -2.80
CA THR A 23 -6.71 -8.40 -2.02
C THR A 23 -5.66 -7.70 -1.16
N LEU A 24 -5.82 -6.39 -0.93
CA LEU A 24 -4.93 -5.68 -0.02
C LEU A 24 -5.05 -6.28 1.40
N PRO A 25 -3.94 -6.46 2.13
CA PRO A 25 -3.96 -6.83 3.54
C PRO A 25 -4.91 -5.94 4.37
N ALA A 26 -5.52 -6.49 5.41
CA ALA A 26 -6.50 -5.78 6.24
C ALA A 26 -5.95 -4.46 6.81
N THR A 27 -4.70 -4.47 7.31
CA THR A 27 -4.02 -3.25 7.76
C THR A 27 -4.02 -2.16 6.69
N LEU A 28 -3.64 -2.49 5.45
CA LEU A 28 -3.59 -1.51 4.36
C LEU A 28 -4.98 -1.03 3.97
N THR A 29 -5.95 -1.94 3.91
CA THR A 29 -7.34 -1.57 3.63
C THR A 29 -7.86 -0.57 4.67
N TRP A 30 -7.62 -0.82 5.96
CA TRP A 30 -7.99 0.09 7.04
C TRP A 30 -7.22 1.42 6.95
N LEU A 31 -5.90 1.39 6.74
CA LEU A 31 -5.07 2.60 6.65
C LEU A 31 -5.50 3.50 5.49
N VAL A 32 -5.72 2.93 4.31
CA VAL A 32 -6.19 3.68 3.13
C VAL A 32 -7.55 4.32 3.40
N THR A 33 -8.46 3.59 4.04
CA THR A 33 -9.79 4.10 4.41
C THR A 33 -9.67 5.26 5.40
N ARG A 34 -8.84 5.11 6.44
CA ARG A 34 -8.62 6.14 7.45
C ARG A 34 -7.95 7.38 6.88
N VAL A 35 -6.95 7.22 6.01
CA VAL A 35 -6.28 8.32 5.32
C VAL A 35 -7.27 9.12 4.49
N ALA A 36 -8.11 8.44 3.69
CA ALA A 36 -9.14 9.09 2.88
C ALA A 36 -10.13 9.92 3.72
N GLN A 37 -10.51 9.42 4.90
CA GLN A 37 -11.37 10.14 5.85
C GLN A 37 -10.67 11.32 6.55
N SER A 38 -9.36 11.20 6.80
CA SER A 38 -8.57 12.21 7.52
C SER A 38 -8.17 13.43 6.70
N SER A 39 -8.46 13.44 5.40
CA SER A 39 -8.00 14.47 4.43
C SER A 39 -8.35 15.91 4.83
N ALA A 40 -9.41 16.11 5.62
CA ALA A 40 -9.87 17.41 6.09
C ALA A 40 -9.38 17.78 7.50
N GLU A 41 -8.81 16.84 8.26
CA GLU A 41 -8.40 17.04 9.65
C GLU A 41 -6.89 17.32 9.76
N PRO A 42 -6.45 18.14 10.73
CA PRO A 42 -5.03 18.26 11.05
C PRO A 42 -4.47 16.91 11.53
N LEU A 43 -3.28 16.55 11.03
CA LEU A 43 -2.60 15.33 11.45
C LEU A 43 -2.02 15.49 12.87
N PRO A 44 -2.00 14.40 13.67
CA PRO A 44 -1.51 14.45 15.04
C PRO A 44 0.00 14.75 15.06
N THR A 45 0.41 15.73 15.86
CA THR A 45 1.77 16.29 15.83
C THR A 45 2.84 15.28 16.27
N LEU A 46 2.60 14.52 17.34
CA LEU A 46 3.60 13.59 17.89
C LEU A 46 3.88 12.39 16.97
N PRO A 47 2.86 11.65 16.47
CA PRO A 47 3.09 10.58 15.50
C PRO A 47 3.75 11.08 14.21
N LEU A 48 3.34 12.25 13.71
CA LEU A 48 3.93 12.86 12.51
C LEU A 48 5.42 13.15 12.69
N ARG A 49 5.80 13.75 13.84
CA ARG A 49 7.20 14.05 14.14
C ARG A 49 8.05 12.78 14.22
N GLU A 50 7.53 11.73 14.83
CA GLU A 50 8.24 10.47 14.97
C GLU A 50 8.41 9.75 13.62
N ALA A 51 7.39 9.79 12.77
CA ALA A 51 7.47 9.29 11.42
C ALA A 51 8.55 10.02 10.59
N GLN A 52 8.58 11.35 10.67
CA GLN A 52 9.59 12.18 10.00
C GLN A 52 11.01 11.89 10.52
N ARG A 53 11.17 11.73 11.83
CA ARG A 53 12.46 11.41 12.47
C ARG A 53 13.04 10.09 11.96
N THR A 54 12.18 9.12 11.68
CA THR A 54 12.58 7.74 11.30
C THR A 54 12.52 7.48 9.80
N LEU A 55 12.05 8.44 9.00
CA LEU A 55 11.96 8.32 7.54
C LEU A 55 13.30 7.99 6.88
N GLY A 56 14.41 8.55 7.40
CA GLY A 56 15.75 8.26 6.92
C GLY A 56 16.13 6.78 7.04
N THR A 57 15.66 6.09 8.08
CA THR A 57 15.85 4.65 8.26
C THR A 57 15.05 3.86 7.23
N ALA A 58 13.80 4.24 6.96
CA ALA A 58 12.98 3.61 5.93
C ALA A 58 13.62 3.75 4.54
N ARG A 59 14.09 4.95 4.20
CA ARG A 59 14.81 5.23 2.95
C ARG A 59 16.07 4.37 2.82
N GLN A 60 16.91 4.32 3.85
CA GLN A 60 18.13 3.53 3.82
C GLN A 60 17.83 2.05 3.55
N ARG A 61 16.83 1.49 4.23
CA ARG A 61 16.42 0.09 4.00
C ARG A 61 15.89 -0.14 2.60
N PHE A 62 15.08 0.78 2.07
CA PHE A 62 14.60 0.69 0.69
C PHE A 62 15.75 0.67 -0.32
N GLN A 63 16.73 1.56 -0.13
CA GLN A 63 17.92 1.66 -1.00
C GLN A 63 18.85 0.45 -0.91
N GLN A 64 18.90 -0.21 0.25
CA GLN A 64 19.64 -1.47 0.44
C GLN A 64 18.94 -2.70 -0.16
N GLY A 65 17.69 -2.54 -0.61
CA GLY A 65 16.83 -3.62 -1.04
C GLY A 65 16.02 -4.18 0.12
N LEU A 66 14.70 -4.25 -0.07
CA LEU A 66 13.80 -4.86 0.89
C LEU A 66 13.81 -6.39 0.74
N PRO A 67 13.56 -7.14 1.83
CA PRO A 67 13.25 -8.57 1.71
C PRO A 67 12.10 -8.79 0.72
N PRO A 68 12.09 -9.89 -0.07
CA PRO A 68 11.01 -10.18 -1.01
C PRO A 68 9.62 -10.29 -0.35
N THR A 69 9.59 -10.55 0.96
CA THR A 69 8.40 -10.66 1.79
C THR A 69 7.94 -9.34 2.38
N ALA A 70 8.55 -8.21 2.03
CA ALA A 70 8.23 -6.91 2.58
C ALA A 70 8.02 -5.86 1.49
N ARG A 71 7.09 -4.95 1.72
CA ARG A 71 6.82 -3.83 0.82
C ARG A 71 6.70 -2.53 1.61
N LEU A 72 7.28 -1.47 1.06
CA LEU A 72 7.22 -0.14 1.65
C LEU A 72 6.04 0.65 1.10
N TYR A 73 5.32 1.26 2.02
CA TYR A 73 4.21 2.15 1.77
C TYR A 73 4.49 3.50 2.44
N LEU A 74 4.03 4.57 1.83
CA LEU A 74 4.15 5.93 2.36
C LEU A 74 2.79 6.59 2.43
N THR A 75 2.53 7.29 3.53
CA THR A 75 1.44 8.26 3.58
C THR A 75 2.03 9.60 3.19
N ALA A 76 1.55 10.22 2.13
CA ALA A 76 2.09 11.47 1.60
C ALA A 76 0.99 12.41 1.13
N ARG A 77 1.27 13.71 1.12
CA ARG A 77 0.37 14.73 0.58
C ARG A 77 0.78 15.05 -0.86
N VAL A 78 -0.01 14.62 -1.83
CA VAL A 78 0.25 14.80 -3.27
C VAL A 78 -0.82 15.71 -3.88
N LEU A 79 -0.61 16.20 -5.10
CA LEU A 79 -1.64 16.93 -5.83
C LEU A 79 -2.52 15.93 -6.59
N ASN A 80 -3.83 16.08 -6.48
CA ASN A 80 -4.79 15.35 -7.30
C ASN A 80 -4.94 16.01 -8.70
N GLU A 81 -5.81 15.46 -9.55
CA GLU A 81 -6.06 15.97 -10.91
C GLU A 81 -6.56 17.43 -10.94
N ALA A 82 -7.21 17.90 -9.87
CA ALA A 82 -7.66 19.27 -9.70
C ALA A 82 -6.60 20.18 -9.03
N ALA A 83 -5.34 19.74 -9.00
CA ALA A 83 -4.22 20.44 -8.34
C ALA A 83 -4.47 20.75 -6.84
N THR A 84 -5.34 19.97 -6.20
CA THR A 84 -5.65 20.10 -4.78
C THR A 84 -4.80 19.12 -3.97
N PRO A 85 -4.16 19.54 -2.86
CA PRO A 85 -3.44 18.62 -1.99
C PRO A 85 -4.35 17.57 -1.38
N GLU A 86 -3.97 16.30 -1.51
CA GLU A 86 -4.68 15.14 -0.98
C GLU A 86 -3.71 14.24 -0.20
N LEU A 87 -4.11 13.76 0.97
CA LEU A 87 -3.36 12.76 1.71
C LEU A 87 -3.69 11.36 1.17
N VAL A 88 -2.66 10.62 0.77
CA VAL A 88 -2.82 9.30 0.13
C VAL A 88 -1.83 8.29 0.69
N VAL A 89 -2.15 7.00 0.56
CA VAL A 89 -1.22 5.89 0.80
C VAL A 89 -0.64 5.43 -0.54
N ILE A 90 0.67 5.29 -0.63
CA ILE A 90 1.40 5.01 -1.86
C ILE A 90 2.25 3.76 -1.65
N ALA A 91 2.10 2.76 -2.52
CA ALA A 91 3.06 1.66 -2.63
C ALA A 91 4.30 2.16 -3.38
N VAL A 92 5.46 2.18 -2.71
CA VAL A 92 6.69 2.74 -3.28
C VAL A 92 7.23 1.81 -4.36
N GLU A 93 7.56 2.39 -5.52
CA GLU A 93 8.22 1.70 -6.63
C GLU A 93 9.68 2.13 -6.74
N THR A 94 9.96 3.43 -6.65
CA THR A 94 11.32 3.96 -6.68
C THR A 94 11.53 5.09 -5.67
N TRP A 95 12.76 5.21 -5.20
CA TRP A 95 13.20 6.28 -4.31
C TRP A 95 14.64 6.66 -4.65
N GLN A 96 14.81 7.76 -5.37
CA GLN A 96 16.11 8.22 -5.88
C GLN A 96 16.38 9.65 -5.40
N GLY A 97 17.40 9.81 -4.56
CA GLY A 97 17.66 11.08 -3.89
C GLY A 97 16.42 11.52 -3.09
N ARG A 98 15.82 12.65 -3.48
CA ARG A 98 14.61 13.22 -2.88
C ARG A 98 13.33 12.93 -3.68
N GLN A 99 13.42 12.24 -4.81
CA GLN A 99 12.28 11.95 -5.67
C GLN A 99 11.78 10.53 -5.44
N LEU A 100 10.47 10.39 -5.39
CA LEU A 100 9.78 9.11 -5.23
C LEU A 100 8.79 8.92 -6.36
N ARG A 101 8.67 7.67 -6.80
CA ARG A 101 7.57 7.21 -7.65
C ARG A 101 6.89 6.02 -7.00
N GLY A 102 5.59 5.92 -7.16
CA GLY A 102 4.84 4.77 -6.71
C GLY A 102 3.42 4.79 -7.21
N TRP A 103 2.60 4.00 -6.54
CA TRP A 103 1.22 3.74 -6.91
C TRP A 103 0.29 4.10 -5.76
N ILE A 104 -0.59 5.06 -5.97
CA ILE A 104 -1.62 5.44 -4.99
C ILE A 104 -2.55 4.24 -4.78
N LEU A 105 -2.81 3.90 -3.52
CA LEU A 105 -3.78 2.89 -3.12
C LEU A 105 -5.12 3.56 -2.80
N ARG A 106 -6.22 2.96 -3.28
CA ARG A 106 -7.59 3.40 -3.02
C ARG A 106 -8.38 2.28 -2.35
N ALA A 107 -9.32 2.64 -1.48
CA ALA A 107 -10.17 1.65 -0.81
C ALA A 107 -11.27 1.16 -1.76
N GLY A 108 -11.70 -0.10 -1.62
CA GLY A 108 -12.84 -0.64 -2.38
C GLY A 108 -12.52 -1.11 -3.80
N SER A 109 -11.25 -1.28 -4.13
CA SER A 109 -10.83 -1.62 -5.49
C SER A 109 -9.88 -2.80 -5.58
N SER A 110 -10.02 -3.59 -6.64
CA SER A 110 -9.11 -4.73 -6.89
C SER A 110 -7.72 -4.20 -7.28
N GLN A 111 -6.67 -4.91 -6.84
CA GLN A 111 -5.27 -4.54 -7.06
C GLN A 111 -4.92 -4.23 -8.52
N GLN A 112 -5.65 -4.79 -9.49
CA GLN A 112 -5.38 -4.66 -10.92
C GLN A 112 -5.94 -3.39 -11.56
N ASN A 113 -6.83 -2.62 -10.91
CA ASN A 113 -7.53 -1.51 -11.57
C ASN A 113 -7.49 -0.16 -10.82
N THR A 114 -6.64 -0.01 -9.80
CA THR A 114 -6.70 1.19 -8.91
C THR A 114 -5.38 1.72 -8.40
N GLN A 115 -4.31 1.39 -9.09
CA GLN A 115 -3.01 1.95 -8.85
C GLN A 115 -2.83 3.14 -9.79
N LEU A 116 -3.03 4.35 -9.27
CA LEU A 116 -2.71 5.57 -10.00
C LEU A 116 -1.22 5.88 -9.79
N PRO A 117 -0.42 6.00 -10.86
CA PRO A 117 0.99 6.35 -10.72
C PRO A 117 1.11 7.77 -10.17
N VAL A 118 2.09 8.00 -9.31
CA VAL A 118 2.36 9.31 -8.74
C VAL A 118 3.86 9.53 -8.56
N GLU A 119 4.28 10.76 -8.82
CA GLU A 119 5.62 11.27 -8.51
C GLU A 119 5.52 12.39 -7.48
N PHE A 120 6.44 12.38 -6.52
CA PHE A 120 6.44 13.34 -5.42
C PHE A 120 7.81 13.41 -4.75
N VAL A 121 8.01 14.47 -3.97
CA VAL A 121 9.25 14.70 -3.22
C VAL A 121 9.16 14.09 -1.82
N GLU A 122 10.31 13.70 -1.26
CA GLU A 122 10.43 13.14 0.10
C GLU A 122 9.82 14.05 1.17
N ALA A 123 9.88 15.38 0.96
CA ALA A 123 9.30 16.37 1.86
C ALA A 123 7.75 16.29 1.96
N ALA A 124 7.08 15.63 1.02
CA ALA A 124 5.64 15.41 1.04
C ALA A 124 5.22 14.21 1.93
N VAL A 125 6.18 13.42 2.41
CA VAL A 125 5.92 12.22 3.22
C VAL A 125 5.54 12.61 4.66
N HIS A 126 4.46 12.02 5.14
CA HIS A 126 3.91 12.22 6.49
C HIS A 126 4.06 10.96 7.36
N ASP A 127 4.02 9.77 6.75
CA ASP A 127 4.28 8.51 7.47
C ASP A 127 4.83 7.43 6.53
N TRP A 128 5.40 6.37 7.11
CA TRP A 128 5.91 5.23 6.38
C TRP A 128 5.51 3.91 7.06
N LEU A 129 5.25 2.88 6.26
CA LEU A 129 4.92 1.54 6.73
C LEU A 129 5.70 0.52 5.90
N LEU A 130 6.56 -0.26 6.55
CA LEU A 130 7.09 -1.48 5.96
C LEU A 130 6.21 -2.64 6.44
N LEU A 131 5.45 -3.22 5.51
CA LEU A 131 4.55 -4.33 5.79
C LEU A 131 5.13 -5.63 5.25
N HIS A 132 5.24 -6.62 6.13
CA HIS A 132 5.67 -7.97 5.79
C HIS A 132 4.45 -8.84 5.44
N THR A 133 4.66 -9.89 4.64
CA THR A 133 3.58 -10.83 4.23
C THR A 133 2.99 -11.61 5.41
N ASP A 134 3.72 -11.73 6.52
CA ASP A 134 3.25 -12.33 7.78
C ASP A 134 2.40 -11.35 8.63
N GLY A 135 2.19 -10.12 8.14
CA GLY A 135 1.45 -9.08 8.82
C GLY A 135 2.27 -8.25 9.79
N ARG A 136 3.57 -8.53 9.98
CA ARG A 136 4.44 -7.68 10.81
C ARG A 136 4.57 -6.29 10.18
N GLU A 137 4.44 -5.28 11.03
CA GLU A 137 4.53 -3.87 10.65
C GLU A 137 5.74 -3.20 11.29
N GLU A 138 6.48 -2.42 10.51
CA GLU A 138 7.49 -1.49 11.01
C GLU A 138 7.12 -0.06 10.57
N GLY A 139 7.34 0.91 11.45
CA GLY A 139 6.80 2.27 11.27
C GLY A 139 5.30 2.32 11.60
N ASN A 140 4.52 2.95 10.71
CA ASN A 140 3.07 3.13 10.77
C ASN A 140 2.61 3.95 11.98
N TYR A 141 3.21 5.11 12.19
CA TYR A 141 2.96 5.92 13.38
C TYR A 141 1.57 6.55 13.37
N LEU A 142 1.12 7.09 12.23
CA LEU A 142 -0.23 7.63 12.09
C LEU A 142 -1.28 6.52 12.19
N GLY A 143 -1.05 5.38 11.54
CA GLY A 143 -1.98 4.25 11.62
C GLY A 143 -2.11 3.70 13.04
N LYS A 144 -0.99 3.54 13.77
CA LYS A 144 -1.05 3.09 15.17
C LYS A 144 -1.75 4.10 16.07
N TYR A 145 -1.54 5.40 15.84
CA TYR A 145 -2.24 6.45 16.57
C TYR A 145 -3.76 6.37 16.36
N TRP A 146 -4.24 6.38 15.11
CA TRP A 146 -5.68 6.33 14.83
C TRP A 146 -6.33 5.04 15.34
N ASN A 147 -5.62 3.91 15.28
CA ASN A 147 -6.11 2.64 15.83
C ASN A 147 -6.29 2.70 17.35
N LEU A 148 -5.35 3.36 18.05
CA LEU A 148 -5.46 3.57 19.49
C LEU A 148 -6.63 4.48 19.84
N GLU A 149 -6.81 5.60 19.14
CA GLU A 149 -7.93 6.53 19.34
C GLU A 149 -9.28 5.82 19.18
N GLU A 150 -9.44 5.02 18.12
CA GLU A 150 -10.66 4.24 17.87
C GLU A 150 -10.94 3.24 19.02
N LYS A 151 -9.91 2.55 19.50
CA LYS A 151 -10.03 1.63 20.64
C LYS A 151 -10.38 2.33 21.95
N LEU A 152 -9.87 3.53 22.18
CA LEU A 152 -10.19 4.32 23.37
C LEU A 152 -11.64 4.81 23.31
N ALA A 153 -12.10 5.27 22.14
CA ALA A 153 -13.48 5.71 21.94
C ALA A 153 -14.50 4.57 22.08
N ALA A 154 -14.10 3.32 21.81
CA ALA A 154 -14.97 2.15 21.91
C ALA A 154 -15.07 1.53 23.32
N ARG A 155 -14.34 2.06 24.32
CA ARG A 155 -14.41 1.52 25.69
C ARG A 155 -15.66 2.02 26.41
N PRO A 156 -16.48 1.12 26.99
CA PRO A 156 -17.50 1.53 27.95
C PRO A 156 -16.82 2.06 29.23
N GLU A 157 -17.41 3.09 29.84
CA GLU A 157 -16.99 3.63 31.14
C GLU A 157 -17.09 2.61 32.28
#